data_AF-B9S4S6-F1
#
_entry.id   AF-B9S4S6-F1
#
_cell.length_a   1.000
_cell.length_b   1.000
_cell.length_c   1.000
_cell.angle_alpha   90.00
_cell.angle_beta   90.00
_cell.angle_gamma   90.00
#
_symmetry.space_group_name_H-M   'P 1'
#
loop_
_entity.id
_entity.type
_entity.pdbx_description
1 polymer ?
#
loop_
_entity_poly.entity_id
_entity_poly.type
_entity_poly.pdbx_seq_one_letter_code
_entity_poly.pdbx_strand_id
1 'polypeptide(L)'
;MAISLSNNPLLFQSENCLSTPSPLISRTKSIDFATRSSTPAITIPRVLSPPNESLSSIITELEKEETLQEQEFLSSYSATHSKRESRRKLANVWREIHGQDDWVGLLDPVDPLLRSELIRYGEMAQACYDAFDYDPYSKYCGSCRFVRRRFFESLGMTHHGYEVTRYLYAVNNINLPNFFKRSRWPKMWSNKANWIGYVAVSNDETTKRLGRRDITIAWRGTVTRLEWIADLMDFLKPVNGNKIPWLHLMQDGRALPVCVFSYSGPRVGNVRFKERIESLGVKVLRVVNVHDVVPKAPGFLFNEQVPPMLMKLAEGLPWCYSHIGVELALDHKNSPFLKDTVDPVCAHNLEAHLHLLDGYHGKGQRFVLASGRDPALVNKASDFLKDHYLVPPFWRQDENKGMIMNNDGRWVQPERPKLDDHPSDMHHHLKKLGLSSSEC
;
A
#
# COMPACT_ATOMS: atom_id res chain seq x y z
N MET A 1 -5.38 2.80 -0.84
CA MET A 1 -5.52 1.94 -2.04
C MET A 1 -4.97 2.71 -3.23
N ALA A 2 -4.10 2.12 -4.03
CA ALA A 2 -3.62 2.71 -5.27
C ALA A 2 -4.04 1.82 -6.44
N ILE A 3 -4.67 2.40 -7.46
CA ILE A 3 -5.07 1.71 -8.68
C ILE A 3 -4.18 2.22 -9.80
N SER A 4 -3.47 1.33 -10.49
CA SER A 4 -2.71 1.65 -11.69
C SER A 4 -3.49 1.20 -12.93
N LEU A 5 -3.62 2.11 -13.89
CA LEU A 5 -4.13 1.89 -15.24
C LEU A 5 -2.98 2.14 -16.22
N SER A 6 -2.80 1.28 -17.22
CA SER A 6 -1.68 1.38 -18.15
C SER A 6 -2.13 1.41 -19.60
N ASN A 7 -1.54 2.30 -20.40
CA ASN A 7 -1.70 2.34 -21.86
C ASN A 7 -0.36 2.09 -22.57
N ASN A 8 -0.38 1.26 -23.63
CA ASN A 8 0.80 0.99 -24.46
C ASN A 8 0.95 2.12 -25.50
N PRO A 9 2.13 2.75 -25.65
CA PRO A 9 2.41 3.55 -26.84
C PRO A 9 2.49 2.62 -28.07
N LEU A 10 1.80 3.01 -29.14
CA LEU A 10 1.81 2.30 -30.42
C LEU A 10 3.21 2.35 -31.04
N LEU A 11 3.84 1.18 -31.16
CA LEU A 11 4.96 0.96 -32.08
C LEU A 11 4.44 0.09 -33.23
N PHE A 12 4.37 0.69 -34.41
CA PHE A 12 4.20 -0.01 -35.69
C PHE A 12 5.43 -0.88 -35.94
N GLN A 13 5.25 -2.20 -36.11
CA GLN A 13 5.96 -2.99 -37.13
C GLN A 13 5.46 -4.45 -37.23
N SER A 14 5.00 -4.76 -38.44
CA SER A 14 4.94 -6.00 -39.23
C SER A 14 4.86 -7.40 -38.58
N GLU A 15 3.84 -8.11 -39.05
CA GLU A 15 3.56 -9.55 -38.94
C GLU A 15 4.73 -10.46 -39.33
N ASN A 16 4.89 -11.57 -38.59
CA ASN A 16 5.05 -12.90 -39.18
C ASN A 16 4.83 -14.03 -38.15
N CYS A 17 4.37 -15.16 -38.70
CA CYS A 17 3.62 -16.24 -38.08
C CYS A 17 4.46 -17.44 -37.57
N LEU A 18 3.79 -18.33 -36.80
CA LEU A 18 4.05 -19.77 -36.51
C LEU A 18 5.16 -20.07 -35.48
N SER A 19 5.13 -21.10 -34.61
CA SER A 19 4.19 -22.17 -34.26
C SER A 19 4.76 -22.91 -33.03
N THR A 20 3.89 -23.52 -32.20
CA THR A 20 4.22 -24.43 -31.08
C THR A 20 4.88 -25.74 -31.56
N PRO A 21 5.60 -26.48 -30.69
CA PRO A 21 4.98 -27.57 -29.92
C PRO A 21 5.60 -27.90 -28.53
N SER A 22 4.77 -28.45 -27.65
CA SER A 22 5.10 -29.46 -26.61
C SER A 22 4.35 -30.76 -27.03
N PRO A 23 4.50 -31.97 -26.41
CA PRO A 23 5.12 -32.35 -25.12
C PRO A 23 5.89 -33.70 -25.15
N LEU A 24 6.36 -34.22 -24.00
CA LEU A 24 6.51 -35.66 -23.61
C LEU A 24 7.29 -35.73 -22.27
N ILE A 25 6.66 -36.04 -21.13
CA ILE A 25 6.43 -37.35 -20.46
C ILE A 25 7.67 -38.01 -19.81
N SER A 26 7.56 -38.14 -18.47
CA SER A 26 8.01 -39.23 -17.56
C SER A 26 9.51 -39.53 -17.33
N ARG A 27 9.95 -39.38 -16.06
CA ARG A 27 10.36 -40.54 -15.25
C ARG A 27 10.43 -40.24 -13.75
N THR A 28 9.62 -40.96 -13.00
CA THR A 28 9.70 -41.17 -11.56
C THR A 28 10.93 -42.02 -11.20
N LYS A 29 11.63 -41.66 -10.12
CA LYS A 29 12.42 -42.60 -9.32
C LYS A 29 12.18 -42.30 -7.83
N SER A 30 11.50 -43.24 -7.19
CA SER A 30 11.47 -43.43 -5.75
C SER A 30 12.84 -43.96 -5.30
N ILE A 31 13.37 -43.43 -4.19
CA ILE A 31 14.45 -44.05 -3.42
C ILE A 31 14.02 -43.92 -1.96
N ASP A 32 13.88 -45.09 -1.32
CA ASP A 32 13.43 -45.24 0.06
C ASP A 32 14.58 -45.73 0.96
N PHE A 33 14.52 -45.28 2.21
CA PHE A 33 15.13 -45.77 3.46
C PHE A 33 16.65 -45.79 3.67
N ALA A 34 17.09 -45.05 4.70
CA ALA A 34 17.59 -45.66 5.96
C ALA A 34 17.85 -44.61 7.04
N THR A 35 17.12 -44.73 8.15
CA THR A 35 17.34 -44.05 9.43
C THR A 35 18.60 -44.59 10.09
N ARG A 36 19.58 -43.74 10.40
CA ARG A 36 20.69 -44.11 11.28
C ARG A 36 20.91 -43.01 12.31
N SER A 37 20.43 -43.28 13.52
CA SER A 37 20.69 -42.49 14.72
C SER A 37 22.12 -42.76 15.17
N SER A 38 22.94 -41.70 15.27
CA SER A 38 24.18 -41.71 16.04
C SER A 38 24.36 -40.35 16.69
N THR A 39 24.13 -40.31 18.00
CA THR A 39 24.51 -39.24 18.92
C THR A 39 26.02 -39.08 18.97
N PRO A 40 26.60 -37.87 18.85
CA PRO A 40 27.94 -37.61 19.30
C PRO A 40 27.93 -37.17 20.77
N ALA A 41 28.83 -37.75 21.57
CA ALA A 41 29.08 -37.38 22.95
C ALA A 41 29.57 -35.92 23.03
N ILE A 42 28.89 -35.12 23.85
CA ILE A 42 29.32 -33.75 24.20
C ILE A 42 30.53 -33.86 25.12
N THR A 43 31.72 -33.58 24.58
CA THR A 43 32.92 -33.34 25.38
C THR A 43 32.95 -31.86 25.72
N ILE A 44 32.79 -31.51 27.00
CA ILE A 44 32.91 -30.13 27.48
C ILE A 44 34.40 -29.74 27.45
N PRO A 45 34.83 -28.74 26.67
CA PRO A 45 36.18 -28.23 26.81
C PRO A 45 36.24 -27.37 28.06
N ARG A 46 37.14 -27.74 28.99
CA ARG A 46 37.47 -26.93 30.16
C ARG A 46 38.30 -25.74 29.68
N VAL A 47 37.66 -24.58 29.55
CA VAL A 47 38.37 -23.31 29.29
C VAL A 47 39.10 -22.90 30.56
N LEU A 48 40.43 -22.95 30.51
CA LEU A 48 41.29 -22.27 31.48
C LEU A 48 41.42 -20.81 31.01
N SER A 49 40.79 -19.89 31.74
CA SER A 49 40.90 -18.46 31.52
C SER A 49 42.19 -17.89 32.14
N PRO A 50 42.98 -17.08 31.42
CA PRO A 50 43.94 -16.18 32.04
C PRO A 50 43.20 -14.96 32.62
N PRO A 51 43.63 -14.39 33.76
CA PRO A 51 42.93 -13.27 34.37
C PRO A 51 43.43 -11.93 33.81
N ASN A 52 42.51 -11.16 33.21
CA ASN A 52 42.46 -9.70 33.00
C ASN A 52 42.09 -9.28 31.57
N GLU A 53 40.95 -9.75 31.08
CA GLU A 53 40.24 -9.01 30.04
C GLU A 53 38.86 -8.61 30.57
N SER A 54 38.55 -7.32 30.45
CA SER A 54 37.29 -6.74 30.91
C SER A 54 36.13 -7.38 30.15
N LEU A 55 35.07 -7.80 30.83
CA LEU A 55 33.86 -8.33 30.18
C LEU A 55 33.32 -7.37 29.09
N SER A 56 33.56 -6.06 29.23
CA SER A 56 33.23 -5.06 28.23
C SER A 56 33.98 -5.22 26.91
N SER A 57 35.27 -5.61 26.93
CA SER A 57 36.07 -5.78 25.70
C SER A 57 35.64 -7.02 24.92
N ILE A 58 35.34 -8.11 25.62
CA ILE A 58 34.84 -9.35 25.02
C ILE A 58 33.46 -9.12 24.37
N ILE A 59 32.55 -8.40 25.04
CA ILE A 59 31.25 -8.03 24.45
C ILE A 59 31.44 -7.16 23.20
N THR A 60 32.35 -6.18 23.26
CA THR A 60 32.62 -5.29 22.12
C THR A 60 33.24 -6.03 20.94
N GLU A 61 34.09 -7.02 21.17
CA GLU A 61 34.66 -7.86 20.09
C GLU A 61 33.61 -8.79 19.47
N LEU A 62 32.73 -9.40 20.27
CA LEU A 62 31.64 -10.23 19.77
C LEU A 62 30.64 -9.43 18.93
N GLU A 63 30.26 -8.23 19.36
CA GLU A 63 29.41 -7.31 18.59
C GLU A 63 30.07 -6.88 17.27
N LYS A 64 31.40 -6.73 17.28
CA LYS A 64 32.20 -6.35 16.11
C LYS A 64 32.35 -7.50 15.11
N GLU A 65 32.49 -8.73 15.58
CA GLU A 65 32.50 -9.93 14.74
C GLU A 65 31.12 -10.21 14.12
N GLU A 66 30.01 -10.01 14.87
CA GLU A 66 28.65 -10.08 14.32
C GLU A 66 28.42 -9.03 13.22
N THR A 67 28.89 -7.79 13.42
CA THR A 67 28.75 -6.72 12.40
C THR A 67 29.60 -6.99 11.16
N LEU A 68 30.78 -7.58 11.30
CA LEU A 68 31.64 -7.96 10.17
C LEU A 68 31.04 -9.11 9.36
N GLN A 69 30.51 -10.14 10.03
CA GLN A 69 29.77 -11.23 9.36
C GLN A 69 28.50 -10.71 8.67
N GLU A 70 27.79 -9.75 9.27
CA GLU A 70 26.64 -9.10 8.66
C GLU A 70 27.02 -8.30 7.41
N GLN A 71 28.15 -7.57 7.44
CA GLN A 71 28.67 -6.86 6.27
C GLN A 71 29.13 -7.80 5.14
N GLU A 72 29.79 -8.91 5.45
CA GLU A 72 30.20 -9.89 4.43
C GLU A 72 29.00 -10.63 3.82
N PHE A 73 28.00 -10.99 4.63
CA PHE A 73 26.77 -11.58 4.15
C PHE A 73 25.99 -10.60 3.25
N LEU A 74 25.82 -9.34 3.67
CA LEU A 74 25.18 -8.29 2.87
C LEU A 74 25.93 -8.01 1.56
N SER A 75 27.26 -8.01 1.60
CA SER A 75 28.12 -7.81 0.43
C SER A 75 27.97 -8.96 -0.59
N SER A 76 28.00 -10.21 -0.13
CA SER A 76 27.86 -11.38 -1.00
C SER A 76 26.43 -11.56 -1.54
N TYR A 77 25.42 -11.28 -0.72
CA TYR A 77 24.02 -11.25 -1.15
C TYR A 77 23.79 -10.13 -2.17
N SER A 78 24.27 -8.91 -1.91
CA SER A 78 24.19 -7.78 -2.83
C SER A 78 24.92 -8.05 -4.15
N ALA A 79 26.11 -8.66 -4.13
CA ALA A 79 26.86 -8.97 -5.35
C ALA A 79 26.19 -10.03 -6.25
N THR A 80 25.54 -11.04 -5.65
CA THR A 80 24.80 -12.07 -6.39
C THR A 80 23.42 -11.60 -6.86
N HIS A 81 22.73 -10.77 -6.05
CA HIS A 81 21.49 -10.09 -6.44
C HIS A 81 21.72 -9.08 -7.56
N SER A 82 22.71 -8.19 -7.43
CA SER A 82 23.04 -7.16 -8.42
C SER A 82 23.34 -7.74 -9.81
N LYS A 83 23.98 -8.91 -9.87
CA LYS A 83 24.28 -9.62 -11.13
C LYS A 83 23.04 -10.22 -11.81
N ARG A 84 21.98 -10.54 -11.05
CA ARG A 84 20.68 -11.05 -11.54
C ARG A 84 19.69 -9.90 -11.84
N GLU A 85 19.74 -8.85 -11.03
CA GLU A 85 18.96 -7.61 -11.08
C GLU A 85 19.35 -6.72 -12.27
N SER A 86 20.64 -6.73 -12.64
CA SER A 86 21.18 -6.07 -13.85
C SER A 86 20.49 -6.48 -15.18
N ARG A 87 19.86 -7.67 -15.25
CA ARG A 87 19.24 -8.16 -16.51
C ARG A 87 17.74 -7.92 -16.63
N ARG A 88 17.01 -7.68 -15.54
CA ARG A 88 15.53 -7.62 -15.55
C ARG A 88 15.05 -6.19 -15.36
N LYS A 89 14.79 -5.48 -16.46
CA LYS A 89 14.24 -4.11 -16.42
C LYS A 89 12.73 -4.14 -16.22
N LEU A 90 12.21 -3.28 -15.33
CA LEU A 90 10.78 -3.15 -15.07
C LEU A 90 9.96 -2.95 -16.36
N ALA A 91 10.45 -2.15 -17.31
CA ALA A 91 9.80 -1.94 -18.61
C ALA A 91 9.49 -3.22 -19.39
N ASN A 92 10.26 -4.30 -19.18
CA ASN A 92 10.08 -5.56 -19.90
C ASN A 92 9.13 -6.52 -19.18
N VAL A 93 8.92 -6.33 -17.87
CA VAL A 93 8.22 -7.30 -17.00
C VAL A 93 7.08 -6.68 -16.21
N TRP A 94 6.71 -5.43 -16.51
CA TRP A 94 5.70 -4.70 -15.74
C TRP A 94 4.35 -5.41 -15.69
N ARG A 95 4.00 -6.20 -16.72
CA ARG A 95 2.75 -6.98 -16.74
C ARG A 95 2.75 -8.06 -15.67
N GLU A 96 3.87 -8.75 -15.48
CA GLU A 96 4.06 -9.72 -14.39
C GLU A 96 3.94 -9.03 -13.03
N ILE A 97 4.62 -7.88 -12.87
CA ILE A 97 4.58 -7.07 -11.64
C ILE A 97 3.16 -6.55 -11.34
N HIS A 98 2.36 -6.31 -12.38
CA HIS A 98 0.95 -5.92 -12.28
C HIS A 98 -0.01 -7.13 -12.28
N GLY A 99 0.50 -8.33 -12.00
CA GLY A 99 -0.31 -9.50 -11.69
C GLY A 99 -0.88 -10.24 -12.89
N GLN A 100 -0.27 -10.14 -14.08
CA GLN A 100 -0.68 -10.92 -15.27
C GLN A 100 -0.96 -12.39 -14.92
N ASP A 101 -0.04 -12.99 -14.16
CA ASP A 101 -0.11 -14.38 -13.69
C ASP A 101 -0.29 -14.48 -12.16
N ASP A 102 -1.07 -13.56 -11.58
CA ASP A 102 -1.45 -13.56 -10.15
C ASP A 102 -0.25 -13.65 -9.19
N TRP A 103 0.87 -13.02 -9.58
CA TRP A 103 2.13 -12.94 -8.83
C TRP A 103 2.71 -14.29 -8.42
N VAL A 104 2.40 -15.37 -9.16
CA VAL A 104 2.98 -16.70 -8.93
C VAL A 104 4.51 -16.62 -8.96
N GLY A 105 5.16 -17.07 -7.88
CA GLY A 105 6.62 -17.05 -7.74
C GLY A 105 7.24 -15.67 -7.48
N LEU A 106 6.44 -14.62 -7.25
CA LEU A 106 6.95 -13.26 -6.97
C LEU A 106 6.78 -12.82 -5.50
N LEU A 107 6.08 -13.59 -4.67
CA LEU A 107 5.73 -13.19 -3.29
C LEU A 107 6.60 -13.84 -2.20
N ASP A 108 7.13 -15.04 -2.43
CA ASP A 108 7.89 -15.79 -1.44
C ASP A 108 8.97 -16.67 -2.12
N PRO A 109 10.25 -16.25 -2.14
CA PRO A 109 10.75 -14.95 -1.71
C PRO A 109 10.18 -13.81 -2.58
N VAL A 110 10.06 -12.61 -2.00
CA VAL A 110 9.49 -11.47 -2.76
C VAL A 110 10.45 -10.99 -3.84
N ASP A 111 9.95 -10.79 -5.06
CA ASP A 111 10.73 -10.24 -6.17
C ASP A 111 11.12 -8.77 -5.88
N PRO A 112 12.38 -8.37 -6.06
CA PRO A 112 12.84 -7.01 -5.77
C PRO A 112 12.11 -5.92 -6.55
N LEU A 113 11.76 -6.16 -7.82
CA LEU A 113 11.00 -5.20 -8.62
C LEU A 113 9.58 -5.08 -8.08
N LEU A 114 8.94 -6.20 -7.72
CA LEU A 114 7.62 -6.18 -7.10
C LEU A 114 7.65 -5.42 -5.76
N ARG A 115 8.64 -5.68 -4.91
CA ARG A 115 8.85 -4.95 -3.65
C ARG A 115 8.95 -3.44 -3.90
N SER A 116 9.78 -3.04 -4.87
CA SER A 116 9.98 -1.62 -5.20
C SER A 116 8.70 -0.94 -5.72
N GLU A 117 7.92 -1.61 -6.55
CA GLU A 117 6.67 -1.07 -7.08
C GLU A 117 5.58 -1.03 -6.00
N LEU A 118 5.50 -2.03 -5.12
CA LEU A 118 4.62 -2.02 -3.94
C LEU A 118 4.97 -0.87 -3.00
N ILE A 119 6.24 -0.57 -2.77
CA ILE A 119 6.61 0.59 -1.96
C ILE A 119 6.20 1.88 -2.69
N ARG A 120 6.52 2.03 -3.98
CA ARG A 120 6.21 3.23 -4.77
C ARG A 120 4.72 3.56 -4.79
N TYR A 121 3.85 2.59 -5.07
CA TYR A 121 2.39 2.81 -5.05
C TYR A 121 1.87 3.03 -3.62
N GLY A 122 2.52 2.44 -2.62
CA GLY A 122 2.23 2.67 -1.22
C GLY A 122 2.55 4.11 -0.79
N GLU A 123 3.69 4.65 -1.21
CA GLU A 123 4.08 6.04 -0.99
C GLU A 123 3.10 7.01 -1.66
N MET A 124 2.63 6.70 -2.88
CA MET A 124 1.58 7.48 -3.53
C MET A 124 0.27 7.48 -2.75
N ALA A 125 -0.08 6.38 -2.08
CA ALA A 125 -1.21 6.33 -1.15
C ALA A 125 -0.93 7.10 0.15
N GLN A 126 0.29 7.05 0.69
CA GLN A 126 0.71 7.80 1.87
C GLN A 126 0.67 9.32 1.62
N ALA A 127 1.01 9.77 0.41
CA ALA A 127 0.88 11.16 -0.02
C ALA A 127 -0.53 11.73 0.22
N CYS A 128 -1.56 10.88 0.15
CA CYS A 128 -2.91 11.30 0.49
C CYS A 128 -3.07 11.65 1.97
N TYR A 129 -2.47 10.88 2.87
CA TYR A 129 -2.49 11.20 4.29
C TYR A 129 -1.68 12.47 4.57
N ASP A 130 -0.49 12.58 3.99
CA ASP A 130 0.40 13.72 4.24
C ASP A 130 -0.17 15.06 3.72
N ALA A 131 -0.98 15.01 2.65
CA ALA A 131 -1.61 16.18 2.04
C ALA A 131 -2.99 16.54 2.61
N PHE A 132 -3.65 15.66 3.38
CA PHE A 132 -5.03 15.88 3.83
C PHE A 132 -5.12 16.70 5.13
N ASP A 133 -5.94 17.75 5.13
CA ASP A 133 -6.16 18.58 6.30
C ASP A 133 -7.06 17.91 7.35
N TYR A 134 -6.42 17.34 8.38
CA TYR A 134 -7.08 16.68 9.51
C TYR A 134 -7.55 17.64 10.61
N ASP A 135 -7.13 18.91 10.61
CA ASP A 135 -7.36 19.79 11.76
C ASP A 135 -8.82 20.27 11.80
N PRO A 136 -9.64 19.88 12.78
CA PRO A 136 -11.03 20.34 12.87
C PRO A 136 -11.15 21.84 13.12
N TYR A 137 -10.09 22.50 13.58
CA TYR A 137 -10.03 23.96 13.76
C TYR A 137 -9.52 24.69 12.52
N SER A 138 -9.24 23.98 11.42
CA SER A 138 -8.93 24.59 10.13
C SER A 138 -10.22 24.92 9.37
N LYS A 139 -10.31 26.11 8.75
CA LYS A 139 -11.39 26.42 7.79
C LYS A 139 -11.37 25.52 6.54
N TYR A 140 -10.24 24.83 6.33
CA TYR A 140 -9.99 23.90 5.23
C TYR A 140 -9.97 22.43 5.65
N CYS A 141 -10.38 22.10 6.88
CA CYS A 141 -10.52 20.72 7.34
C CYS A 141 -11.28 19.88 6.32
N GLY A 142 -10.76 18.73 5.92
CA GLY A 142 -11.40 17.92 4.88
C GLY A 142 -10.86 18.11 3.47
N SER A 143 -10.00 19.11 3.22
CA SER A 143 -9.44 19.39 1.89
C SER A 143 -8.01 18.89 1.73
N CYS A 144 -7.49 18.96 0.50
CA CYS A 144 -6.06 18.86 0.24
C CYS A 144 -5.36 20.19 0.58
N ARG A 145 -4.19 20.13 1.23
CA ARG A 145 -3.37 21.31 1.54
C ARG A 145 -2.72 21.94 0.31
N PHE A 146 -2.47 21.15 -0.72
CA PHE A 146 -1.62 21.55 -1.84
C PHE A 146 -2.41 21.77 -3.13
N VAL A 147 -1.93 22.71 -3.93
CA VAL A 147 -2.40 22.90 -5.30
C VAL A 147 -1.90 21.76 -6.16
N ARG A 148 -2.77 21.26 -7.02
CA ARG A 148 -2.56 20.09 -7.88
C ARG A 148 -1.20 20.07 -8.61
N ARG A 149 -0.82 21.18 -9.25
CA ARG A 149 0.42 21.30 -10.04
C ARG A 149 1.70 21.18 -9.20
N ARG A 150 1.61 21.50 -7.90
CA ARG A 150 2.73 21.43 -6.95
C ARG A 150 2.56 20.29 -5.94
N PHE A 151 1.66 19.34 -6.18
CA PHE A 151 1.32 18.31 -5.18
C PHE A 151 2.53 17.49 -4.75
N PHE A 152 3.25 16.87 -5.70
CA PHE A 152 4.45 16.08 -5.39
C PHE A 152 5.64 16.95 -4.98
N GLU A 153 5.77 18.16 -5.53
CA GLU A 153 6.78 19.14 -5.12
C GLU A 153 6.63 19.51 -3.64
N SER A 154 5.41 19.85 -3.20
CA SER A 154 5.11 20.24 -1.81
C SER A 154 5.36 19.10 -0.80
N LEU A 155 5.40 17.86 -1.28
CA LEU A 155 5.66 16.67 -0.47
C LEU A 155 7.10 16.15 -0.58
N GLY A 156 7.96 16.77 -1.41
CA GLY A 156 9.32 16.25 -1.65
C GLY A 156 9.36 14.95 -2.47
N MET A 157 8.31 14.66 -3.23
CA MET A 157 8.08 13.40 -3.93
C MET A 157 8.22 13.51 -5.46
N THR A 158 8.93 14.54 -5.95
CA THR A 158 9.12 14.79 -7.40
C THR A 158 9.85 13.65 -8.11
N HIS A 159 10.69 12.92 -7.40
CA HIS A 159 11.48 11.80 -7.90
C HIS A 159 10.63 10.63 -8.45
N HIS A 160 9.34 10.54 -8.12
CA HIS A 160 8.45 9.56 -8.75
C HIS A 160 8.14 9.89 -10.23
N GLY A 161 8.24 11.16 -10.63
CA GLY A 161 8.00 11.61 -12.00
C GLY A 161 6.54 11.46 -12.45
N TYR A 162 5.60 11.94 -11.63
CA TYR A 162 4.17 11.98 -11.93
C TYR A 162 3.64 13.40 -11.84
N GLU A 163 2.62 13.69 -12.64
CA GLU A 163 1.83 14.91 -12.55
C GLU A 163 0.41 14.57 -12.11
N VAL A 164 -0.11 15.29 -11.10
CA VAL A 164 -1.50 15.13 -10.70
C VAL A 164 -2.41 15.85 -11.69
N THR A 165 -3.38 15.13 -12.27
CA THR A 165 -4.30 15.66 -13.28
C THR A 165 -5.68 15.98 -12.70
N ARG A 166 -6.14 15.25 -11.67
CA ARG A 166 -7.44 15.48 -11.03
C ARG A 166 -7.40 15.19 -9.53
N TYR A 167 -8.21 15.92 -8.77
CA TYR A 167 -8.55 15.59 -7.39
C TYR A 167 -9.89 14.88 -7.31
N LEU A 168 -10.00 13.96 -6.35
CA LEU A 168 -11.18 13.17 -6.08
C LEU A 168 -11.82 13.63 -4.77
N TYR A 169 -13.15 13.68 -4.76
CA TYR A 169 -13.94 14.08 -3.59
C TYR A 169 -15.06 13.07 -3.35
N ALA A 170 -15.33 12.75 -2.08
CA ALA A 170 -16.51 11.99 -1.68
C ALA A 170 -17.50 12.91 -0.98
N VAL A 171 -18.80 12.62 -1.15
CA VAL A 171 -19.89 13.35 -0.50
C VAL A 171 -20.55 12.46 0.54
N ASN A 172 -20.87 13.04 1.69
CA ASN A 172 -21.53 12.38 2.81
C ASN A 172 -23.05 12.26 2.53
N ASN A 173 -23.46 11.31 1.68
CA ASN A 173 -24.88 10.96 1.50
C ASN A 173 -25.29 9.72 2.32
N ILE A 174 -24.37 9.16 3.09
CA ILE A 174 -24.53 7.99 3.98
C ILE A 174 -23.81 8.33 5.28
N ASN A 175 -24.48 8.15 6.43
CA ASN A 175 -24.06 8.63 7.74
C ASN A 175 -22.80 7.90 8.26
N LEU A 176 -21.62 8.26 7.74
CA LEU A 176 -20.30 7.77 8.18
C LEU A 176 -19.54 8.88 8.92
N PRO A 177 -19.90 9.20 10.17
CA PRO A 177 -19.36 10.35 10.90
C PRO A 177 -17.84 10.28 11.10
N ASN A 178 -17.25 9.08 11.17
CA ASN A 178 -15.80 8.91 11.35
C ASN A 178 -14.99 8.99 10.04
N PHE A 179 -15.64 8.79 8.88
CA PHE A 179 -14.99 8.85 7.56
C PHE A 179 -14.79 10.29 7.09
N PHE A 180 -15.73 11.17 7.43
CA PHE A 180 -15.74 12.58 7.05
C PHE A 180 -15.32 13.48 8.23
N LYS A 181 -14.11 14.06 8.15
CA LYS A 181 -13.69 15.12 9.08
C LYS A 181 -14.45 16.40 8.77
N ARG A 182 -15.03 17.00 9.80
CA ARG A 182 -15.78 18.26 9.73
C ARG A 182 -14.99 19.36 10.43
N SER A 183 -14.93 20.54 9.81
CA SER A 183 -14.46 21.74 10.48
C SER A 183 -15.43 22.13 11.60
N ARG A 184 -14.96 22.90 12.58
CA ARG A 184 -15.79 23.60 13.57
C ARG A 184 -16.12 25.03 13.16
N TRP A 185 -15.62 25.50 12.02
CA TRP A 185 -15.81 26.87 11.53
C TRP A 185 -17.20 27.11 10.89
N PRO A 186 -17.83 28.28 11.07
CA PRO A 186 -19.14 28.57 10.46
C PRO A 186 -19.13 28.67 8.93
N LYS A 187 -18.05 29.22 8.34
CA LYS A 187 -17.90 29.42 6.89
C LYS A 187 -16.79 28.50 6.36
N MET A 188 -17.17 27.26 6.06
CA MET A 188 -16.26 26.20 5.62
C MET A 188 -16.07 26.20 4.09
N TRP A 189 -15.00 25.56 3.63
CA TRP A 189 -14.78 25.32 2.19
C TRP A 189 -15.82 24.35 1.59
N SER A 190 -16.29 23.35 2.36
CA SER A 190 -17.37 22.44 2.00
C SER A 190 -18.01 21.85 3.27
N ASN A 191 -19.34 21.79 3.31
CA ASN A 191 -20.09 21.19 4.43
C ASN A 191 -20.45 19.71 4.20
N LYS A 192 -20.24 19.19 2.99
CA LYS A 192 -20.75 17.88 2.57
C LYS A 192 -19.70 16.98 1.92
N ALA A 193 -18.52 17.49 1.57
CA ALA A 193 -17.52 16.75 0.82
C ALA A 193 -16.12 16.83 1.43
N ASN A 194 -15.39 15.72 1.36
CA ASN A 194 -13.96 15.68 1.69
C ASN A 194 -13.15 15.27 0.47
N TRP A 195 -11.94 15.79 0.38
CA TRP A 195 -10.92 15.28 -0.51
C TRP A 195 -10.52 13.86 -0.09
N ILE A 196 -10.49 12.95 -1.05
CA ILE A 196 -10.24 11.52 -0.81
C ILE A 196 -9.08 10.98 -1.62
N GLY A 197 -8.42 11.80 -2.44
CA GLY A 197 -7.31 11.35 -3.26
C GLY A 197 -7.21 12.07 -4.60
N TYR A 198 -6.48 11.45 -5.52
CA TYR A 198 -6.10 12.08 -6.77
C TYR A 198 -5.86 11.08 -7.90
N VAL A 199 -5.88 11.59 -9.12
CA VAL A 199 -5.43 10.91 -10.34
C VAL A 199 -4.13 11.56 -10.77
N ALA A 200 -3.09 10.76 -11.02
CA ALA A 200 -1.80 11.20 -11.51
C ALA A 200 -1.35 10.39 -12.72
N VAL A 201 -0.54 11.00 -13.58
CA VAL A 201 -0.03 10.39 -14.81
C VAL A 201 1.49 10.52 -14.82
N SER A 202 2.17 9.44 -15.16
CA SER A 202 3.63 9.42 -15.33
C SER A 202 4.09 10.40 -16.42
N ASN A 203 5.16 11.13 -16.15
CA ASN A 203 5.85 11.94 -17.15
C ASN A 203 6.60 11.05 -18.16
N ASP A 204 7.21 11.64 -19.19
CA ASP A 204 7.84 10.88 -20.26
C ASP A 204 9.08 10.09 -19.82
N GLU A 205 9.84 10.59 -18.86
CA GLU A 205 11.01 9.89 -18.30
C GLU A 205 10.57 8.64 -17.52
N THR A 206 9.63 8.81 -16.59
CA THR A 206 9.05 7.70 -15.82
C THR A 206 8.34 6.72 -16.75
N THR A 207 7.61 7.19 -17.76
CA THR A 207 6.96 6.33 -18.77
C THR A 207 7.97 5.42 -19.46
N LYS A 208 9.14 5.94 -19.86
CA LYS A 208 10.21 5.14 -20.46
C LYS A 208 10.77 4.10 -19.49
N ARG A 209 11.01 4.48 -18.22
CA ARG A 209 11.48 3.55 -17.17
C ARG A 209 10.48 2.43 -16.88
N LEU A 210 9.20 2.77 -16.86
CA LEU A 210 8.09 1.86 -16.59
C LEU A 210 7.71 0.99 -17.80
N GLY A 211 8.11 1.38 -19.02
CA GLY A 211 7.73 0.72 -20.27
C GLY A 211 6.25 0.94 -20.67
N ARG A 212 5.55 1.86 -20.01
CA ARG A 212 4.11 2.13 -20.18
C ARG A 212 3.76 3.53 -19.69
N ARG A 213 2.71 4.14 -20.26
CA ARG A 213 2.10 5.32 -19.64
C ARG A 213 1.26 4.82 -18.46
N ASP A 214 1.76 5.05 -17.26
CA ASP A 214 1.08 4.69 -16.02
C ASP A 214 0.20 5.84 -15.53
N ILE A 215 -1.07 5.52 -15.24
CA ILE A 215 -2.05 6.39 -14.62
C ILE A 215 -2.35 5.81 -13.25
N THR A 216 -2.00 6.54 -12.20
CA THR A 216 -2.26 6.12 -10.82
C THR A 216 -3.46 6.86 -10.26
N ILE A 217 -4.38 6.12 -9.64
CA ILE A 217 -5.47 6.66 -8.85
C ILE A 217 -5.20 6.28 -7.40
N ALA A 218 -4.77 7.26 -6.60
CA ALA A 218 -4.47 7.07 -5.20
C ALA A 218 -5.67 7.50 -4.36
N TRP A 219 -6.19 6.57 -3.57
CA TRP A 219 -7.28 6.81 -2.63
C TRP A 219 -6.75 6.80 -1.20
N ARG A 220 -7.05 7.89 -0.50
CA ARG A 220 -6.89 8.03 0.94
C ARG A 220 -7.82 7.03 1.63
N GLY A 221 -7.26 6.23 2.54
CA GLY A 221 -8.09 5.48 3.48
C GLY A 221 -8.60 6.40 4.59
N THR A 222 -9.07 5.81 5.68
CA THR A 222 -9.47 6.55 6.87
C THR A 222 -8.29 6.68 7.83
N VAL A 223 -8.17 7.83 8.50
CA VAL A 223 -7.38 7.94 9.73
C VAL A 223 -8.35 7.68 10.85
N THR A 224 -8.41 6.45 11.32
CA THR A 224 -9.49 6.03 12.21
C THR A 224 -9.01 5.32 13.47
N ARG A 225 -9.58 5.79 14.58
CA ARG A 225 -9.77 5.05 15.82
C ARG A 225 -10.74 3.90 15.54
N LEU A 226 -10.52 2.74 16.16
CA LEU A 226 -11.26 1.47 15.97
C LEU A 226 -12.80 1.58 15.85
N GLU A 227 -13.41 2.60 16.46
CA GLU A 227 -14.85 2.92 16.37
C GLU A 227 -15.37 2.94 14.92
N TRP A 228 -14.52 3.25 13.94
CA TRP A 228 -14.89 3.23 12.53
C TRP A 228 -15.27 1.85 11.99
N ILE A 229 -14.72 0.77 12.55
CA ILE A 229 -15.02 -0.60 12.11
C ILE A 229 -16.49 -0.91 12.36
N ALA A 230 -17.09 -0.30 13.40
CA ALA A 230 -18.52 -0.40 13.65
C ALA A 230 -19.35 0.23 12.53
N ASP A 231 -18.90 1.36 11.96
CA ASP A 231 -19.55 1.99 10.81
C ASP A 231 -19.46 1.12 9.54
N LEU A 232 -18.44 0.25 9.44
CA LEU A 232 -18.27 -0.68 8.31
C LEU A 232 -19.07 -1.99 8.47
N MET A 233 -19.79 -2.17 9.58
CA MET A 233 -20.74 -3.27 9.73
C MET A 233 -22.03 -3.07 8.91
N ASP A 234 -22.07 -2.04 8.06
CA ASP A 234 -23.16 -1.80 7.12
C ASP A 234 -23.44 -3.02 6.22
N PHE A 235 -24.73 -3.30 6.05
CA PHE A 235 -25.23 -4.43 5.28
C PHE A 235 -24.96 -4.25 3.78
N LEU A 236 -24.67 -5.36 3.09
CA LEU A 236 -24.53 -5.40 1.64
C LEU A 236 -25.71 -4.69 0.95
N LYS A 237 -25.38 -3.72 0.08
CA LYS A 237 -26.37 -3.04 -0.78
C LYS A 237 -26.30 -3.60 -2.21
N PRO A 238 -27.43 -3.81 -2.89
CA PRO A 238 -27.42 -4.21 -4.29
C PRO A 238 -26.68 -3.18 -5.15
N VAL A 239 -25.71 -3.65 -5.93
CA VAL A 239 -25.06 -2.85 -6.96
C VAL A 239 -25.91 -3.00 -8.23
N ASN A 240 -26.65 -1.95 -8.62
CA ASN A 240 -27.39 -1.97 -9.88
C ASN A 240 -26.41 -2.09 -11.06
N GLY A 241 -26.48 -3.20 -11.81
CA GLY A 241 -25.53 -3.58 -12.87
C GLY A 241 -25.34 -2.57 -14.01
N ASN A 242 -26.22 -1.57 -14.13
CA ASN A 242 -26.16 -0.55 -15.18
C ASN A 242 -25.32 0.69 -14.81
N LYS A 243 -24.63 0.71 -13.66
CA LYS A 243 -23.93 1.92 -13.15
C LYS A 243 -22.44 1.78 -12.89
N ILE A 244 -21.81 0.62 -13.13
CA ILE A 244 -20.34 0.56 -13.19
C ILE A 244 -19.98 0.74 -14.67
N PRO A 245 -19.60 1.94 -15.12
CA PRO A 245 -19.23 2.15 -16.52
C PRO A 245 -18.11 1.19 -16.92
N TRP A 246 -18.19 0.71 -18.15
CA TRP A 246 -17.19 -0.11 -18.83
C TRP A 246 -15.90 0.70 -19.06
N LEU A 247 -15.16 1.01 -17.99
CA LEU A 247 -14.00 1.90 -18.04
C LEU A 247 -12.73 1.22 -18.60
N HIS A 248 -12.81 -0.08 -18.93
CA HIS A 248 -11.63 -0.86 -19.29
C HIS A 248 -11.47 -1.07 -20.80
N LEU A 249 -12.43 -0.67 -21.65
CA LEU A 249 -12.29 -0.84 -23.10
C LEU A 249 -11.78 0.44 -23.75
N MET A 250 -10.64 0.34 -24.43
CA MET A 250 -10.17 1.38 -25.34
C MET A 250 -11.10 1.50 -26.55
N GLN A 251 -11.03 2.63 -27.27
CA GLN A 251 -11.81 2.85 -28.50
C GLN A 251 -11.54 1.78 -29.59
N ASP A 252 -10.38 1.12 -29.53
CA ASP A 252 -9.97 0.04 -30.43
C ASP A 252 -10.36 -1.37 -29.92
N GLY A 253 -11.13 -1.46 -28.83
CA GLY A 253 -11.60 -2.73 -28.26
C GLY A 253 -10.62 -3.44 -27.34
N ARG A 254 -9.41 -2.90 -27.11
CA ARG A 254 -8.45 -3.50 -26.17
C ARG A 254 -8.85 -3.24 -24.72
N ALA A 255 -8.69 -4.25 -23.89
CA ALA A 255 -8.85 -4.12 -22.44
C ALA A 255 -7.62 -3.45 -21.81
N LEU A 256 -7.80 -2.35 -21.09
CA LEU A 256 -6.78 -1.68 -20.28
C LEU A 256 -6.49 -2.52 -19.04
N PRO A 257 -5.24 -2.96 -18.81
CA PRO A 257 -4.88 -3.67 -17.59
C PRO A 257 -5.10 -2.77 -16.37
N VAL A 258 -5.89 -3.26 -15.42
CA VAL A 258 -6.18 -2.58 -14.15
C VAL A 258 -5.61 -3.41 -13.01
N CYS A 259 -4.71 -2.80 -12.24
CA CYS A 259 -4.10 -3.42 -11.07
C CYS A 259 -4.37 -2.58 -9.83
N VAL A 260 -4.77 -3.23 -8.74
CA VAL A 260 -5.06 -2.60 -7.44
C VAL A 260 -4.06 -3.11 -6.42
N PHE A 261 -3.29 -2.19 -5.85
CA PHE A 261 -2.50 -2.44 -4.66
C PHE A 261 -3.23 -1.85 -3.45
N SER A 262 -3.63 -2.72 -2.53
CA SER A 262 -4.28 -2.31 -1.28
C SER A 262 -3.40 -2.66 -0.08
N TYR A 263 -3.43 -1.80 0.92
CA TYR A 263 -2.70 -1.94 2.17
C TYR A 263 -3.76 -1.89 3.26
N SER A 264 -3.87 -2.96 4.04
CA SER A 264 -4.89 -3.09 5.07
C SER A 264 -6.33 -2.85 4.61
N GLY A 265 -6.66 -3.25 3.38
CA GLY A 265 -8.01 -3.08 2.85
C GLY A 265 -9.02 -4.00 3.55
N PRO A 266 -10.20 -3.49 3.98
CA PRO A 266 -11.30 -4.35 4.44
C PRO A 266 -11.92 -5.12 3.26
N ARG A 267 -12.75 -6.13 3.55
CA ARG A 267 -13.57 -6.76 2.50
C ARG A 267 -14.61 -5.76 1.99
N VAL A 268 -14.91 -5.82 0.69
CA VAL A 268 -15.72 -4.80 0.00
C VAL A 268 -17.06 -5.34 -0.52
N GLY A 269 -17.16 -6.65 -0.77
CA GLY A 269 -18.38 -7.25 -1.30
C GLY A 269 -18.46 -8.74 -1.06
N ASN A 270 -19.51 -9.36 -1.60
CA ASN A 270 -19.75 -10.79 -1.51
C ASN A 270 -19.03 -11.57 -2.63
N VAL A 271 -19.24 -12.89 -2.67
CA VAL A 271 -18.65 -13.79 -3.66
C VAL A 271 -19.01 -13.39 -5.10
N ARG A 272 -20.25 -12.95 -5.36
CA ARG A 272 -20.64 -12.48 -6.71
C ARG A 272 -19.89 -11.22 -7.14
N PHE A 273 -19.62 -10.32 -6.19
CA PHE A 273 -18.79 -9.15 -6.47
C PHE A 273 -17.35 -9.55 -6.81
N LYS A 274 -16.77 -10.50 -6.07
CA LYS A 274 -15.45 -11.09 -6.37
C LYS A 274 -15.42 -11.68 -7.79
N GLU A 275 -16.34 -12.58 -8.12
CA GLU A 275 -16.43 -13.22 -9.45
C GLU A 275 -16.57 -12.18 -10.58
N ARG A 276 -17.32 -11.10 -10.33
CA ARG A 276 -17.45 -10.00 -11.30
C ARG A 276 -16.14 -9.25 -11.50
N ILE A 277 -15.39 -8.96 -10.45
CA ILE A 277 -14.10 -8.26 -10.57
C ILE A 277 -13.06 -9.14 -11.27
N GLU A 278 -13.02 -10.44 -10.96
CA GLU A 278 -12.14 -11.41 -11.60
C GLU A 278 -12.48 -11.59 -13.09
N SER A 279 -13.76 -11.70 -13.45
CA SER A 279 -14.19 -11.78 -14.85
C SER A 279 -13.93 -10.50 -15.66
N LEU A 280 -13.78 -9.35 -15.00
CA LEU A 280 -13.34 -8.09 -15.63
C LEU A 280 -11.81 -8.02 -15.83
N GLY A 281 -11.06 -9.03 -15.39
CA GLY A 281 -9.60 -9.08 -15.52
C GLY A 281 -8.85 -8.11 -14.60
N VAL A 282 -9.51 -7.59 -13.55
CA VAL A 282 -8.87 -6.69 -12.58
C VAL A 282 -8.00 -7.51 -11.65
N LYS A 283 -6.73 -7.14 -11.56
CA LYS A 283 -5.77 -7.77 -10.66
C LYS A 283 -5.72 -7.02 -9.34
N VAL A 284 -5.77 -7.74 -8.22
CA VAL A 284 -5.75 -7.15 -6.88
C VAL A 284 -4.69 -7.87 -6.04
N LEU A 285 -3.74 -7.11 -5.50
CA LEU A 285 -2.78 -7.58 -4.51
C LEU A 285 -3.01 -6.83 -3.19
N ARG A 286 -3.26 -7.59 -2.13
CA ARG A 286 -3.56 -7.09 -0.79
C ARG A 286 -2.36 -7.30 0.11
N VAL A 287 -1.70 -6.22 0.51
CA VAL A 287 -0.65 -6.24 1.52
C VAL A 287 -1.31 -6.08 2.88
N VAL A 288 -1.10 -7.06 3.77
CA VAL A 288 -1.73 -7.08 5.09
C VAL A 288 -0.70 -7.35 6.17
N ASN A 289 -0.84 -6.66 7.30
CA ASN A 289 -0.20 -7.06 8.55
C ASN A 289 -1.07 -8.11 9.23
N VAL A 290 -0.51 -9.26 9.61
CA VAL A 290 -1.28 -10.39 10.19
C VAL A 290 -1.98 -10.03 11.51
N HIS A 291 -1.47 -9.00 12.19
CA HIS A 291 -2.02 -8.47 13.43
C HIS A 291 -3.05 -7.34 13.22
N ASP A 292 -3.27 -6.91 11.98
CA ASP A 292 -4.31 -5.93 11.66
C ASP A 292 -5.69 -6.59 11.66
N VAL A 293 -6.64 -5.94 12.32
CA VAL A 293 -8.03 -6.39 12.43
C VAL A 293 -8.89 -5.89 11.28
N VAL A 294 -8.45 -4.85 10.57
CA VAL A 294 -9.23 -4.20 9.51
C VAL A 294 -9.50 -5.11 8.32
N PRO A 295 -8.50 -5.86 7.78
CA PRO A 295 -8.75 -6.83 6.73
C PRO A 295 -9.70 -7.96 7.15
N LYS A 296 -9.92 -8.16 8.45
CA LYS A 296 -10.85 -9.19 8.96
C LYS A 296 -12.31 -8.71 8.96
N ALA A 297 -12.55 -7.42 8.67
CA ALA A 297 -13.86 -6.79 8.59
C ALA A 297 -14.26 -6.46 7.14
N PRO A 298 -15.57 -6.40 6.83
CA PRO A 298 -16.67 -7.03 7.57
C PRO A 298 -16.67 -8.55 7.34
N GLY A 299 -17.56 -9.28 8.03
CA GLY A 299 -17.66 -10.74 7.90
C GLY A 299 -16.75 -11.53 8.85
N PHE A 300 -16.66 -11.14 10.13
CA PHE A 300 -15.88 -11.88 11.15
C PHE A 300 -16.34 -13.34 11.33
N LEU A 301 -17.62 -13.64 11.10
CA LEU A 301 -18.23 -14.96 11.32
C LEU A 301 -18.40 -15.79 10.03
N PHE A 302 -18.82 -15.15 8.93
CA PHE A 302 -19.07 -15.82 7.64
C PHE A 302 -18.23 -15.16 6.55
N ASN A 303 -17.13 -15.81 6.18
CA ASN A 303 -16.17 -15.35 5.17
C ASN A 303 -15.55 -16.54 4.41
N GLU A 304 -14.58 -16.27 3.54
CA GLU A 304 -13.89 -17.26 2.70
C GLU A 304 -13.20 -18.41 3.47
N GLN A 305 -13.01 -18.31 4.78
CA GLN A 305 -12.43 -19.37 5.61
C GLN A 305 -13.46 -20.43 6.03
N VAL A 306 -14.76 -20.17 5.83
CA VAL A 306 -15.84 -21.10 6.15
C VAL A 306 -15.97 -22.16 5.05
N PRO A 307 -16.24 -23.45 5.38
CA PRO A 307 -16.34 -24.52 4.38
C PRO A 307 -17.33 -24.19 3.24
N PRO A 308 -17.02 -24.58 1.97
CA PRO A 308 -17.83 -24.22 0.80
C PRO A 308 -19.31 -24.62 0.89
N MET A 309 -19.62 -25.76 1.54
CA MET A 309 -21.00 -26.21 1.75
C MET A 309 -21.80 -25.24 2.62
N LEU A 310 -21.18 -24.69 3.68
CA LEU A 310 -21.83 -23.76 4.60
C LEU A 310 -21.91 -22.35 4.00
N MET A 311 -20.89 -21.95 3.21
CA MET A 311 -20.94 -20.72 2.42
C MET A 311 -22.09 -20.73 1.41
N LYS A 312 -22.33 -21.85 0.70
CA LYS A 312 -23.44 -21.97 -0.26
C LYS A 312 -24.82 -21.86 0.38
N LEU A 313 -24.97 -22.29 1.63
CA LEU A 313 -26.20 -22.10 2.42
C LEU A 313 -26.35 -20.65 2.91
N ALA A 314 -25.24 -19.95 3.12
CA ALA A 314 -25.21 -18.57 3.60
C ALA A 314 -25.08 -17.51 2.48
N GLU A 315 -24.92 -17.91 1.22
CA GLU A 315 -24.66 -17.03 0.06
C GLU A 315 -25.72 -15.92 -0.12
N GLY A 316 -26.96 -16.18 0.33
CA GLY A 316 -28.05 -15.21 0.31
C GLY A 316 -28.13 -14.28 1.52
N LEU A 317 -27.31 -14.50 2.55
CA LEU A 317 -27.34 -13.69 3.77
C LEU A 317 -26.46 -12.43 3.61
N PRO A 318 -26.89 -11.28 4.14
CA PRO A 318 -26.24 -9.98 3.93
C PRO A 318 -24.86 -9.81 4.60
N TRP A 319 -24.33 -10.86 5.23
CA TRP A 319 -23.12 -10.87 6.07
C TRP A 319 -21.93 -11.59 5.41
N CYS A 320 -22.14 -12.23 4.25
CA CYS A 320 -21.12 -13.00 3.55
C CYS A 320 -20.25 -12.08 2.69
N TYR A 321 -19.11 -11.67 3.25
CA TYR A 321 -18.09 -10.89 2.56
C TYR A 321 -16.93 -11.78 2.12
N SER A 322 -16.31 -11.45 0.99
CA SER A 322 -15.15 -12.18 0.47
C SER A 322 -14.05 -11.21 0.04
N HIS A 323 -12.81 -11.57 0.34
CA HIS A 323 -11.63 -10.91 -0.22
C HIS A 323 -11.45 -11.20 -1.70
N ILE A 324 -10.92 -10.22 -2.41
CA ILE A 324 -10.59 -10.30 -3.84
C ILE A 324 -9.08 -10.32 -4.00
N GLY A 325 -8.60 -11.14 -4.95
CA GLY A 325 -7.20 -11.19 -5.35
C GLY A 325 -6.27 -11.88 -4.35
N VAL A 326 -4.98 -11.64 -4.53
CA VAL A 326 -3.90 -12.34 -3.85
C VAL A 326 -3.47 -11.59 -2.59
N GLU A 327 -3.10 -12.33 -1.55
CA GLU A 327 -2.64 -11.77 -0.27
C GLU A 327 -1.13 -11.89 -0.12
N LEU A 328 -0.49 -10.78 0.27
CA LEU A 328 0.86 -10.74 0.79
C LEU A 328 0.79 -10.42 2.29
N ALA A 329 0.93 -11.45 3.11
CA ALA A 329 0.89 -11.34 4.56
C ALA A 329 2.29 -11.01 5.13
N LEU A 330 2.35 -9.93 5.90
CA LEU A 330 3.54 -9.44 6.59
C LEU A 330 3.32 -9.54 8.10
N ASP A 331 4.38 -9.84 8.85
CA ASP A 331 4.34 -9.85 10.30
C ASP A 331 5.27 -8.78 10.85
N HIS A 332 4.68 -7.79 11.52
CA HIS A 332 5.44 -6.68 12.09
C HIS A 332 6.37 -7.11 13.24
N LYS A 333 6.09 -8.24 13.90
CA LYS A 333 6.94 -8.79 14.96
C LYS A 333 8.28 -9.29 14.45
N ASN A 334 8.41 -9.53 13.14
CA ASN A 334 9.68 -9.91 12.52
C ASN A 334 10.63 -8.72 12.36
N SER A 335 10.15 -7.49 12.50
CA SER A 335 11.00 -6.31 12.36
C SER A 335 11.74 -6.00 13.66
N PRO A 336 13.09 -5.89 13.65
CA PRO A 336 13.83 -5.51 14.84
C PRO A 336 13.61 -4.04 15.24
N PHE A 337 13.04 -3.23 14.33
CA PHE A 337 12.80 -1.79 14.53
C PHE A 337 11.51 -1.47 15.29
N LEU A 338 10.51 -2.36 15.19
CA LEU A 338 9.15 -2.09 15.67
C LEU A 338 8.92 -2.63 17.08
N LYS A 339 8.12 -1.92 17.88
CA LYS A 339 7.66 -2.35 19.20
C LYS A 339 6.79 -3.60 19.07
N ASP A 340 6.91 -4.51 20.03
CA ASP A 340 5.93 -5.58 20.21
C ASP A 340 4.70 -5.00 20.94
N THR A 341 3.85 -4.30 20.18
CA THR A 341 2.64 -3.65 20.69
C THR A 341 1.38 -4.37 20.22
N VAL A 342 0.35 -4.34 21.05
CA VAL A 342 -1.01 -4.81 20.70
C VAL A 342 -1.89 -3.67 20.19
N ASP A 343 -1.34 -2.47 20.00
CA ASP A 343 -2.09 -1.33 19.46
C ASP A 343 -2.49 -1.57 17.99
N PRO A 344 -3.78 -1.72 17.69
CA PRO A 344 -4.23 -1.98 16.32
C PRO A 344 -4.03 -0.78 15.40
N VAL A 345 -3.88 0.44 15.92
CA VAL A 345 -3.54 1.61 15.08
C VAL A 345 -2.13 1.45 14.51
N CYS A 346 -1.18 0.97 15.31
CA CYS A 346 0.16 0.63 14.86
C CYS A 346 0.13 -0.46 13.80
N ALA A 347 -0.61 -1.55 14.04
CA ALA A 347 -0.73 -2.65 13.07
C ALA A 347 -1.34 -2.20 11.71
N HIS A 348 -2.26 -1.23 11.74
CA HIS A 348 -2.94 -0.66 10.56
C HIS A 348 -2.14 0.47 9.86
N ASN A 349 -1.03 0.92 10.43
CA ASN A 349 -0.27 2.06 9.91
C ASN A 349 0.31 1.76 8.52
N LEU A 350 0.02 2.61 7.53
CA LEU A 350 0.52 2.45 6.16
C LEU A 350 2.05 2.52 6.11
N GLU A 351 2.69 3.45 6.84
CA GLU A 351 4.15 3.55 6.86
C GLU A 351 4.81 2.30 7.46
N ALA A 352 4.14 1.63 8.40
CA ALA A 352 4.58 0.34 8.91
C ALA A 352 4.50 -0.75 7.82
N HIS A 353 3.46 -0.78 6.99
CA HIS A 353 3.40 -1.72 5.85
C HIS A 353 4.53 -1.50 4.86
N LEU A 354 4.88 -0.24 4.56
CA LEU A 354 5.98 0.06 3.63
C LEU A 354 7.34 -0.31 4.21
N HIS A 355 7.55 -0.08 5.50
CA HIS A 355 8.72 -0.55 6.25
C HIS A 355 8.84 -2.08 6.21
N LEU A 356 7.74 -2.79 6.43
CA LEU A 356 7.72 -4.25 6.39
C LEU A 356 7.98 -4.80 4.98
N LEU A 357 7.42 -4.16 3.95
CA LEU A 357 7.71 -4.52 2.56
C LEU A 357 9.20 -4.37 2.24
N ASP A 358 9.82 -3.26 2.67
CA ASP A 358 11.25 -3.02 2.42
C ASP A 358 12.13 -4.08 3.07
N GLY A 359 11.77 -4.53 4.27
CA GLY A 359 12.53 -5.53 5.02
C GLY A 359 12.20 -7.00 4.74
N TYR A 360 11.09 -7.28 4.03
CA TYR A 360 10.61 -8.64 3.79
C TYR A 360 11.34 -9.31 2.62
N HIS A 361 11.89 -10.51 2.84
CA HIS A 361 12.59 -11.32 1.83
C HIS A 361 11.94 -12.68 1.55
N GLY A 362 10.88 -13.04 2.26
CA GLY A 362 10.24 -14.36 2.19
C GLY A 362 10.00 -14.97 3.57
N LYS A 363 9.24 -16.06 3.63
CA LYS A 363 8.95 -16.75 4.89
C LYS A 363 10.22 -17.38 5.46
N GLY A 364 10.42 -17.20 6.76
CA GLY A 364 11.59 -17.71 7.49
C GLY A 364 12.90 -17.00 7.15
N GLN A 365 12.90 -15.99 6.27
CA GLN A 365 14.08 -15.18 5.97
C GLN A 365 14.27 -14.07 7.02
N ARG A 366 15.53 -13.70 7.28
CA ARG A 366 15.87 -12.58 8.17
C ARG A 366 15.29 -11.27 7.61
N PHE A 367 14.79 -10.42 8.50
CA PHE A 367 14.34 -9.08 8.16
C PHE A 367 15.56 -8.17 7.91
N VAL A 368 15.68 -7.62 6.70
CA VAL A 368 16.78 -6.73 6.30
C VAL A 368 16.24 -5.69 5.34
N LEU A 369 16.40 -4.40 5.63
CA LEU A 369 15.93 -3.33 4.74
C LEU A 369 16.64 -3.41 3.37
N ALA A 370 15.86 -3.60 2.30
CA ALA A 370 16.41 -3.81 0.96
C ALA A 370 16.83 -2.50 0.28
N SER A 371 16.04 -1.44 0.42
CA SER A 371 16.33 -0.12 -0.16
C SER A 371 16.94 0.87 0.84
N GLY A 372 16.94 0.52 2.14
CA GLY A 372 17.37 1.42 3.21
C GLY A 372 16.31 2.47 3.53
N ARG A 373 15.01 2.13 3.40
CA ARG A 373 13.90 3.01 3.77
C ARG A 373 14.08 3.46 5.21
N ASP A 374 13.98 4.77 5.45
CA ASP A 374 14.14 5.33 6.79
C ASP A 374 13.03 4.85 7.75
N PRO A 375 13.38 4.11 8.83
CA PRO A 375 12.41 3.66 9.82
C PRO A 375 11.62 4.81 10.46
N ALA A 376 12.18 6.02 10.56
CA ALA A 376 11.53 7.17 11.18
C ALA A 376 10.16 7.50 10.56
N LEU A 377 9.94 7.15 9.29
CA LEU A 377 8.67 7.34 8.58
C LEU A 377 7.51 6.60 9.27
N VAL A 378 7.78 5.47 9.94
CA VAL A 378 6.75 4.72 10.69
C VAL A 378 6.07 5.60 11.75
N ASN A 379 6.82 6.49 12.41
CA ASN A 379 6.30 7.35 13.47
C ASN A 379 5.60 8.63 12.95
N LYS A 380 5.35 8.78 11.63
CA LYS A 380 4.59 9.92 11.09
C LYS A 380 3.26 10.13 11.82
N ALA A 381 2.51 9.04 12.01
CA ALA A 381 1.18 9.06 12.61
C ALA A 381 0.98 7.95 13.66
N SER A 382 2.06 7.42 14.24
CA SER A 382 2.02 6.37 15.26
C SER A 382 3.19 6.47 16.24
N ASP A 383 3.16 5.66 17.29
CA ASP A 383 4.29 5.41 18.21
C ASP A 383 4.72 3.94 18.12
N PHE A 384 5.23 3.52 16.96
CA PHE A 384 5.46 2.10 16.68
C PHE A 384 6.94 1.71 16.64
N LEU A 385 7.86 2.65 16.41
CA LEU A 385 9.30 2.38 16.52
C LEU A 385 9.71 2.18 17.97
N LYS A 386 10.69 1.31 18.21
CA LYS A 386 11.28 1.11 19.55
C LYS A 386 11.92 2.39 20.07
N ASP A 387 11.80 2.61 21.39
CA ASP A 387 12.19 3.88 22.01
C ASP A 387 13.69 4.21 21.89
N HIS A 388 14.56 3.20 21.79
CA HIS A 388 16.00 3.41 21.66
C HIS A 388 16.42 4.08 20.33
N TYR A 389 15.53 4.13 19.33
CA TYR A 389 15.77 4.90 18.10
C TYR A 389 15.53 6.40 18.28
N LEU A 390 14.96 6.84 19.42
CA LEU A 390 14.75 8.24 19.79
C LEU A 390 13.98 9.08 18.75
N VAL A 391 13.16 8.44 17.92
CA VAL A 391 12.30 9.11 16.94
C VAL A 391 11.00 9.53 17.62
N PRO A 392 10.66 10.83 17.69
CA PRO A 392 9.42 11.28 18.31
C PRO A 392 8.19 10.64 17.64
N PRO A 393 7.22 10.14 18.42
CA PRO A 393 5.98 9.62 17.86
C PRO A 393 5.08 10.72 17.31
N PHE A 394 4.23 10.38 16.35
CA PHE A 394 3.29 11.31 15.69
C PHE A 394 3.94 12.61 15.18
N TRP A 395 5.17 12.53 14.67
CA TRP A 395 5.95 13.72 14.37
C TRP A 395 5.43 14.52 13.18
N ARG A 396 4.62 13.91 12.30
CA ARG A 396 4.15 14.60 11.09
C ARG A 396 3.13 15.68 11.45
N GLN A 397 3.58 16.91 11.39
CA GLN A 397 2.77 18.12 11.47
C GLN A 397 3.34 19.20 10.55
N ASP A 398 2.52 20.16 10.16
CA ASP A 398 3.03 21.35 9.47
C ASP A 398 3.63 22.30 10.51
N GLU A 399 4.62 23.08 10.09
CA GLU A 399 5.22 24.13 10.92
C GLU A 399 4.11 25.04 11.48
N ASN A 400 4.11 25.25 12.80
CA ASN A 400 3.10 26.06 13.51
C ASN A 400 1.64 25.65 13.19
N LYS A 401 1.40 24.38 12.83
CA LYS A 401 0.11 23.87 12.33
C LYS A 401 -0.45 24.65 11.13
N GLY A 402 0.43 25.25 10.33
CA GLY A 402 0.09 26.04 9.15
C GLY A 402 -0.33 27.49 9.45
N MET A 403 -0.18 27.97 10.68
CA MET A 403 -0.36 29.39 11.00
C MET A 403 0.84 30.18 10.51
N ILE A 404 0.61 31.39 9.98
CA ILE A 404 1.67 32.31 9.56
C ILE A 404 1.49 33.67 10.22
N MET A 405 2.59 34.38 10.45
CA MET A 405 2.55 35.77 10.90
C MET A 405 2.36 36.67 9.68
N ASN A 406 1.31 37.51 9.69
CA ASN A 406 1.07 38.47 8.64
C ASN A 406 1.92 39.75 8.83
N ASN A 407 1.84 40.68 7.88
CA ASN A 407 2.58 41.95 7.92
C ASN A 407 2.22 42.85 9.12
N ASP A 408 1.06 42.62 9.75
CA ASP A 408 0.61 43.34 10.95
C ASP A 408 1.09 42.67 12.26
N GLY A 409 1.93 41.64 12.17
CA GLY A 409 2.41 40.87 13.33
C GLY A 409 1.37 39.91 13.93
N ARG A 410 0.24 39.67 13.25
CA ARG A 410 -0.82 38.77 13.71
C ARG A 410 -0.64 37.38 13.15
N TRP A 411 -0.84 36.36 13.99
CA TRP A 411 -0.90 34.97 13.54
C TRP A 411 -2.25 34.66 12.91
N VAL A 412 -2.24 34.24 11.65
CA VAL A 412 -3.44 33.96 10.86
C VAL A 412 -3.32 32.63 10.14
N GLN A 413 -4.46 31.99 9.89
CA GLN A 413 -4.50 30.88 8.94
C GLN A 413 -4.52 31.46 7.52
N PRO A 414 -3.49 31.21 6.69
CA PRO A 414 -3.40 31.79 5.37
C PRO A 414 -4.61 31.40 4.52
N GLU A 415 -5.04 32.29 3.62
CA GLU A 415 -5.94 31.90 2.56
C GLU A 415 -5.22 30.92 1.63
N ARG A 416 -5.76 29.72 1.46
CA ARG A 416 -5.29 28.79 0.44
C ARG A 416 -5.73 29.34 -0.92
N PRO A 417 -4.87 29.28 -1.96
CA PRO A 417 -5.31 29.52 -3.32
C PRO A 417 -6.58 28.71 -3.55
N LYS A 418 -7.60 29.33 -4.15
CA LYS A 418 -8.73 28.54 -4.66
C LYS A 418 -8.09 27.45 -5.51
N LEU A 419 -8.42 26.21 -5.21
CA LEU A 419 -7.96 25.08 -6.01
C LEU A 419 -8.48 25.35 -7.43
N ASP A 420 -7.66 25.96 -8.28
CA ASP A 420 -7.97 26.07 -9.69
C ASP A 420 -8.32 24.67 -10.18
N ASP A 421 -9.42 24.59 -10.91
CA ASP A 421 -9.99 23.38 -11.52
C ASP A 421 -10.97 22.56 -10.65
N HIS A 422 -12.06 23.18 -10.20
CA HIS A 422 -13.33 22.52 -10.46
C HIS A 422 -13.55 22.62 -11.97
N PRO A 423 -13.44 21.53 -12.77
CA PRO A 423 -13.84 21.63 -14.17
C PRO A 423 -15.30 22.11 -14.20
N SER A 424 -15.66 22.94 -15.18
CA SER A 424 -16.96 23.63 -15.25
C SER A 424 -18.16 22.67 -15.21
N ASP A 425 -17.93 21.42 -15.59
CA ASP A 425 -18.85 20.30 -15.54
C ASP A 425 -19.10 19.75 -14.12
N MET A 426 -18.24 20.00 -13.13
CA MET A 426 -18.45 19.48 -11.77
C MET A 426 -19.68 20.12 -11.14
N HIS A 427 -19.93 21.41 -11.36
CA HIS A 427 -21.18 22.05 -10.94
C HIS A 427 -22.39 21.40 -11.62
N HIS A 428 -22.29 21.01 -12.90
CA HIS A 428 -23.33 20.26 -13.61
C HIS A 428 -23.54 18.85 -13.04
N HIS A 429 -22.47 18.14 -12.69
CA HIS A 429 -22.56 16.82 -12.05
C HIS A 429 -23.09 16.89 -10.63
N LEU A 430 -22.67 17.88 -9.84
CA LEU A 430 -23.21 18.16 -8.51
C LEU A 430 -24.70 18.55 -8.60
N LYS A 431 -25.10 19.34 -9.59
CA LYS A 431 -26.51 19.67 -9.88
C LYS A 431 -27.32 18.44 -10.25
N LYS A 432 -26.80 17.55 -11.11
CA LYS A 432 -27.42 16.25 -11.44
C LYS A 432 -27.56 15.33 -10.24
N LEU A 433 -26.68 15.44 -9.26
CA LEU A 433 -26.75 14.72 -7.99
C LEU A 433 -27.65 15.41 -6.95
N GLY A 434 -28.24 16.58 -7.26
CA GLY A 434 -29.07 17.36 -6.33
C GLY A 434 -28.28 18.08 -5.24
N LEU A 435 -26.97 18.28 -5.44
CA LEU A 435 -26.02 18.75 -4.42
C LEU A 435 -25.58 20.21 -4.58
N SER A 436 -25.88 20.87 -5.71
CA SER A 436 -25.75 22.33 -5.83
C SER A 436 -27.08 22.98 -5.44
N SER A 437 -27.08 23.82 -4.40
CA SER A 437 -28.18 24.76 -4.18
C SER A 437 -28.22 25.76 -5.34
N SER A 438 -29.40 25.94 -5.93
CA SER A 438 -29.70 27.18 -6.65
C SER A 438 -29.70 28.32 -5.64
N GLU A 439 -28.74 29.25 -5.81
CA GLU A 439 -28.71 30.63 -5.28
C GLU A 439 -28.46 30.76 -3.75
N CYS A 440 -27.65 31.68 -3.22
CA CYS A 440 -26.96 32.89 -3.70
C CYS A 440 -25.50 32.94 -3.19
#